data_AF-A0A7L4NMF4-F1
#
_entry.id   AF-A0A7L4NMF4-F1
#
_cell.length_a   1.000
_cell.length_b   1.000
_cell.length_c   1.000
_cell.angle_alpha   90.00
_cell.angle_beta   90.00
_cell.angle_gamma   90.00
#
_symmetry.space_group_name_H-M   'P 1'
#
loop_
_entity.id
_entity.type
_entity.pdbx_description
1 polymer ?
#
loop_
_entity_poly.entity_id
_entity_poly.type
_entity_poly.pdbx_seq_one_letter_code
_entity_poly.pdbx_strand_id
1 'polypeptide(L)' 'FDPRHYLGTHCYGFPKTGPHRLKFLLESVKDLRETLKKKGSTLVVRKGKPEAVVHDLITRLGSVSAVAFHEEVREI' A
#
# COMPACT_ATOMS: atom_id res chain seq x y z
N PHE A 1 0.20 2.86 2.43
CA PHE A 1 0.75 2.52 3.76
C PHE A 1 -0.38 2.32 4.75
N ASP A 2 -0.78 1.06 4.97
CA ASP A 2 -1.79 0.71 5.98
C ASP A 2 -1.18 0.80 7.39
N PRO A 3 -1.75 1.60 8.31
CA PRO A 3 -1.28 1.71 9.68
C PRO A 3 -1.15 0.36 10.40
N ARG A 4 -2.00 -0.63 10.07
CA ARG A 4 -2.03 -1.96 10.72
C ARG A 4 -0.72 -2.74 10.56
N HIS A 5 0.07 -2.47 9.52
CA HIS A 5 1.37 -3.12 9.30
C HIS A 5 2.50 -2.56 10.19
N TYR A 6 2.27 -1.42 10.84
CA TYR A 6 3.28 -0.74 11.68
C TYR A 6 2.94 -0.79 13.17
N LEU A 7 1.96 -1.61 13.54
CA LEU A 7 1.61 -1.92 14.94
C LEU A 7 2.46 -3.09 15.47
N GLY A 8 2.23 -3.48 16.72
CA GLY A 8 2.84 -4.68 17.33
C GLY A 8 2.27 -5.99 16.77
N THR A 9 3.06 -7.07 16.77
CA THR A 9 2.63 -8.43 16.40
C THR A 9 1.56 -8.93 17.36
N HIS A 10 0.71 -9.84 16.89
CA HIS A 10 -0.47 -10.28 17.64
C HIS A 10 -0.11 -10.89 19.00
N CYS A 11 0.86 -11.82 19.04
CA CYS A 11 1.14 -12.60 20.23
C CYS A 11 2.14 -11.95 21.20
N TYR A 12 3.02 -11.07 20.70
CA TYR A 12 4.19 -10.60 21.47
C TYR A 12 4.45 -9.09 21.39
N GLY A 13 3.65 -8.33 20.62
CA GLY A 13 3.77 -6.87 20.56
C GLY A 13 5.03 -6.33 19.88
N PHE A 14 5.93 -7.17 19.36
CA PHE A 14 7.09 -6.72 18.60
C PHE A 14 6.67 -5.94 17.36
N PRO A 15 7.47 -5.00 16.83
CA PRO A 15 7.12 -4.28 15.61
C PRO A 15 6.78 -5.24 14.46
N LYS A 16 5.54 -5.21 13.94
CA LYS A 16 5.14 -6.03 12.78
C LYS A 16 6.05 -5.77 11.59
N THR A 17 6.51 -4.53 11.42
CA THR A 17 7.50 -4.13 10.42
C THR A 17 8.71 -3.52 11.13
N GLY A 18 9.82 -4.26 11.15
CA GLY A 18 11.11 -3.78 11.65
C GLY A 18 11.77 -2.76 10.72
N PRO A 19 12.82 -2.06 11.19
CA PRO A 19 13.45 -0.94 10.48
C PRO A 19 14.07 -1.35 9.13
N HIS A 20 14.70 -2.53 9.04
CA HIS A 20 15.30 -3.01 7.80
C HIS A 20 14.24 -3.25 6.71
N ARG A 21 13.12 -3.91 7.06
CA ARG A 21 12.03 -4.16 6.12
C ARG A 21 11.30 -2.87 5.73
N LEU A 22 11.16 -1.94 6.68
CA LEU A 22 10.59 -0.62 6.39
C LEU A 22 11.46 0.15 5.38
N LYS A 23 12.78 0.18 5.58
CA LYS A 23 13.71 0.81 4.65
C LYS A 23 13.59 0.21 3.25
N PHE A 24 13.66 -1.12 3.15
CA PHE A 24 13.50 -1.82 1.88
C PHE A 24 12.17 -1.48 1.19
N LEU A 25 11.04 -1.51 1.92
CA LEU A 25 9.73 -1.17 1.38
C LEU A 25 9.68 0.27 0.84
N LEU A 26 10.24 1.24 1.56
CA LEU A 26 10.27 2.64 1.10
C LEU A 26 11.12 2.78 -0.17
N GLU A 27 12.25 2.09 -0.25
CA GLU A 27 13.11 2.04 -1.44
C GLU A 27 12.38 1.41 -2.63
N SER A 28 11.69 0.27 -2.43
CA SER A 28 10.90 -0.39 -3.47
C SER A 28 9.75 0.49 -4.00
N VAL A 29 9.01 1.17 -3.11
CA VAL A 29 7.91 2.06 -3.51
C VAL A 29 8.44 3.28 -4.27
N LYS A 30 9.61 3.81 -3.86
CA LYS A 30 10.27 4.91 -4.57
C LYS A 30 10.70 4.47 -5.97
N ASP A 31 11.34 3.32 -6.10
CA ASP A 31 11.79 2.78 -7.38
C ASP A 31 10.60 2.51 -8.33
N LEU A 32 9.51 1.92 -7.82
CA LEU A 32 8.30 1.69 -8.61
C LEU A 32 7.71 3.00 -9.16
N ARG A 33 7.67 4.06 -8.34
CA ARG A 33 7.21 5.38 -8.78
C ARG A 33 8.06 5.91 -9.93
N GLU A 34 9.39 5.84 -9.82
CA GLU A 34 10.29 6.33 -10.86
C GLU A 34 10.19 5.49 -12.15
N THR A 35 10.03 4.18 -12.02
CA THR A 35 9.77 3.28 -13.15
C THR A 35 8.45 3.62 -13.88
N LEU A 36 7.37 3.93 -13.15
CA LEU A 36 6.10 4.33 -13.75
C LEU A 36 6.16 5.70 -14.41
N LYS A 37 6.89 6.67 -13.82
CA LYS A 37 7.14 7.99 -14.43
C LYS A 37 7.87 7.88 -15.75
N LYS A 38 8.89 7.04 -15.84
CA LYS A 38 9.63 6.79 -17.11
C LYS A 38 8.73 6.25 -18.22
N LYS A 39 7.61 5.61 -17.86
CA LYS A 39 6.60 5.09 -18.80
C LYS A 39 5.43 6.05 -19.06
N GLY A 40 5.52 7.31 -18.62
CA GLY A 40 4.47 8.32 -18.81
C GLY A 40 3.30 8.23 -17.82
N SER A 41 3.47 7.48 -16.72
CA SER A 41 2.46 7.34 -15.65
C SER A 41 2.98 7.87 -14.31
N THR A 42 2.33 7.54 -13.19
CA THR A 42 2.80 7.88 -11.84
C THR A 42 2.27 6.91 -10.79
N LEU A 43 2.86 6.93 -9.59
CA LEU A 43 2.38 6.18 -8.44
C LEU A 43 1.82 7.14 -7.38
N VAL A 44 0.52 7.05 -7.12
CA VAL A 44 -0.13 7.78 -6.03
C VAL A 44 0.10 7.02 -4.72
N VAL A 45 0.78 7.65 -3.76
CA VAL A 45 1.05 7.06 -2.45
C VAL A 45 0.16 7.74 -1.40
N ARG A 46 -0.48 6.93 -0.57
CA ARG A 46 -1.36 7.37 0.54
C ARG A 46 -1.10 6.55 1.80
N LYS A 47 -1.43 7.12 2.96
CA LYS A 47 -1.43 6.45 4.26
C LYS A 47 -2.88 6.31 4.75
N GLY A 48 -3.25 5.13 5.21
CA GLY A 48 -4.60 4.81 5.64
C GLY A 48 -4.98 3.35 5.36
N LYS A 49 -6.11 2.91 5.90
CA LYS A 49 -6.66 1.57 5.62
C LYS A 49 -7.02 1.49 4.12
N PRO A 50 -6.56 0.47 3.37
CA PRO A 50 -6.81 0.33 1.94
C PRO A 50 -8.30 0.47 1.60
N GLU A 51 -9.18 -0.18 2.35
CA GLU A 51 -10.63 -0.15 2.15
C GLU A 51 -11.22 1.28 2.20
N ALA A 52 -10.70 2.14 3.07
CA ALA A 52 -11.16 3.54 3.19
C ALA A 52 -10.53 4.44 2.13
N VAL A 53 -9.22 4.28 1.88
CA VAL A 53 -8.48 5.12 0.93
C VAL A 53 -8.90 4.84 -0.51
N VAL A 54 -9.09 3.58 -0.87
CA VAL A 54 -9.53 3.19 -2.22
C VAL A 54 -10.95 3.69 -2.47
N HIS A 55 -11.86 3.52 -1.51
CA HIS A 55 -13.21 4.07 -1.59
C HIS A 55 -13.20 5.59 -1.84
N ASP A 56 -12.48 6.35 -1.01
CA ASP A 56 -12.34 7.81 -1.14
C ASP A 56 -11.70 8.24 -2.48
N LEU A 57 -10.80 7.45 -3.05
CA LEU A 57 -10.25 7.71 -4.39
C LEU A 57 -11.30 7.49 -5.49
N ILE A 58 -12.04 6.39 -5.44
CA ILE A 58 -13.09 6.08 -6.41
C ILE A 58 -14.16 7.18 -6.40
N THR A 59 -14.64 7.57 -5.21
CA THR A 59 -15.65 8.62 -5.05
C THR A 59 -15.18 9.95 -5.63
N ARG A 60 -13.91 10.35 -5.40
CA ARG A 60 -13.39 11.63 -5.90
C ARG A 60 -13.10 11.65 -7.38
N LEU A 61 -12.71 10.53 -7.97
CA LEU A 61 -12.44 10.44 -9.41
C LEU A 61 -13.73 10.40 -10.23
N GLY A 62 -14.85 9.95 -9.65
CA GLY A 62 -16.18 9.96 -10.26
C GLY A 62 -16.40 8.92 -11.37
N SER A 63 -15.37 8.62 -12.15
CA SER A 63 -15.42 7.68 -13.27
C SER A 63 -14.33 6.61 -13.15
N VAL A 64 -14.58 5.59 -12.34
CA VAL A 64 -13.74 4.40 -12.21
C VAL A 64 -14.58 3.16 -12.53
N SER A 65 -14.25 2.47 -13.62
CA SER A 65 -14.98 1.28 -14.08
C SER A 65 -14.51 -0.02 -13.42
N ALA A 66 -13.26 -0.09 -12.99
CA ALA A 66 -12.67 -1.27 -12.38
C ALA A 66 -11.51 -0.92 -11.44
N VAL A 67 -11.27 -1.79 -10.46
CA VAL A 67 -10.09 -1.79 -9.59
C VAL A 67 -9.40 -3.14 -9.74
N ALA A 68 -8.14 -3.13 -10.15
CA ALA A 68 -7.33 -4.34 -10.29
C ALA A 68 -6.30 -4.45 -9.16
N PHE A 69 -6.16 -5.65 -8.59
CA PHE A 69 -5.19 -5.97 -7.56
C PHE A 69 -4.84 -7.46 -7.61
N HIS A 70 -3.71 -7.85 -7.03
CA HIS A 70 -3.34 -9.26 -6.90
C HIS A 70 -4.03 -9.86 -5.67
N GLU A 71 -4.54 -11.09 -5.82
CA GLU A 71 -5.13 -11.84 -4.71
C GLU A 71 -4.05 -12.28 -3.72
N GLU A 72 -4.38 -12.17 -2.43
CA GLU A 72 -3.55 -12.67 -1.32
C GLU A 72 -4.16 -13.96 -0.78
N VAL A 73 -3.32 -14.94 -0.43
CA VAL A 73 -3.79 -16.19 0.16
C VAL A 73 -4.38 -15.92 1.54
N ARG A 74 -5.59 -16.45 1.78
CA ARG A 74 -6.26 -16.40 3.09
C ARG A 74 -6.37 -17.83 3.60
N GLU A 75 -5.78 -18.11 4.75
CA GLU A 75 -6.10 -19.33 5.50
C GLU A 75 -7.54 -19.18 6.04
N ILE A 76 -8.37 -20.19 5.78
CA ILE A 76 -9.79 -20.25 6.20
C ILE A 76 -9.87 -20.67 7.65
#